data_AF-A0A851TSN3-F1
#
_entry.id   AF-A0A851TSN3-F1
#
_cell.length_a   1.000
_cell.length_b   1.000
_cell.length_c   1.000
_cell.angle_alpha   90.00
_cell.angle_beta   90.00
_cell.angle_gamma   90.00
#
_symmetry.space_group_name_H-M   'P 1'
#
loop_
_entity.id
_entity.type
_entity.pdbx_description
1 polymer ?
#
loop_
_entity_poly.entity_id
_entity_poly.type
_entity_poly.pdbx_seq_one_letter_code
_entity_poly.pdbx_strand_id
1 'polypeptide(L)'
;GEAIPIYAEIENCSSRLIVPKAAIFQTQTYLASGKTKTFRQMVANVRGNHIASGSTDTWNGKTLKIPPVSPSILDCCIIRVEYSLAVYIHIPGAKKLMIEMPLVIGTIPCIGFSSRNSSITSQFSMDMSWLALTMPEHPEAPPNYADVVSEEEFSRHVPAYPPPLDCEEQLCCPVFAYIQEFRFQPPPLYSEV
;
A
#
# COMPACT_ATOMS: atom_id res chain seq x y z
N GLY A 1 -0.68 1.17 17.67
CA GLY A 1 0.25 2.00 16.88
C GLY A 1 1.65 1.76 17.37
N GLU A 2 2.63 1.85 16.48
CA GLU A 2 4.05 1.81 16.81
C GLU A 2 4.45 3.06 17.64
N ALA A 3 5.58 3.00 18.33
CA ALA A 3 6.06 4.11 19.14
C ALA A 3 7.55 4.37 18.87
N ILE A 4 7.91 5.64 18.68
CA ILE A 4 9.27 6.07 18.37
C ILE A 4 9.98 6.44 19.69
N PRO A 5 11.06 5.74 20.08
CA PRO A 5 11.90 6.18 21.20
C PRO A 5 12.80 7.33 20.75
N ILE A 6 12.71 8.47 21.43
CA ILE A 6 13.51 9.67 21.14
C ILE A 6 14.68 9.76 22.11
N TYR A 7 15.89 9.87 21.57
CA TYR A 7 17.11 10.13 22.30
C TYR A 7 17.62 11.53 21.94
N ALA A 8 17.74 12.40 22.94
CA ALA A 8 18.15 13.78 22.73
C ALA A 8 18.79 14.36 23.99
N GLU A 9 19.77 15.24 23.80
CA GLU A 9 20.33 16.08 24.85
C GLU A 9 19.95 17.52 24.58
N ILE A 10 19.37 18.19 25.57
CA ILE A 10 18.88 19.55 25.47
C ILE A 10 19.57 20.39 26.54
N GLU A 11 20.47 21.26 26.11
CA GLU A 11 21.18 22.19 26.98
C GLU A 11 20.52 23.57 26.92
N ASN A 12 20.18 24.13 28.09
CA ASN A 12 19.63 25.47 28.20
C ASN A 12 20.69 26.48 28.68
N CYS A 13 21.45 27.04 27.73
CA CYS A 13 22.38 28.13 28.03
C CYS A 13 21.71 29.52 28.11
N SER A 14 20.38 29.58 28.08
CA SER A 14 19.63 30.84 28.17
C SER A 14 19.20 31.14 29.61
N SER A 15 18.83 32.40 29.87
CA SER A 15 18.29 32.83 31.16
C SER A 15 16.82 32.45 31.40
N ARG A 16 16.17 31.76 30.45
CA ARG A 16 14.72 31.54 30.43
C ARG A 16 14.38 30.10 30.79
N LEU A 17 13.20 29.89 31.38
CA LEU A 17 12.64 28.55 31.56
C LEU A 17 12.11 28.05 30.21
N ILE A 18 12.71 27.00 29.66
CA ILE A 18 12.34 26.45 28.34
C ILE A 18 11.56 25.14 28.48
N VAL A 19 10.81 24.78 27.43
CA VAL A 19 10.08 23.51 27.37
C VAL A 19 10.37 22.79 26.05
N PRO A 20 11.16 21.70 26.06
CA PRO A 20 11.33 20.84 24.91
C PRO A 20 10.06 20.03 24.61
N LYS A 21 9.78 19.85 23.33
CA LYS A 21 8.64 19.10 22.81
C LYS A 21 9.10 18.31 21.59
N ALA A 22 8.47 17.18 21.36
CA ALA A 22 8.58 16.48 20.09
C ALA A 22 7.20 16.24 19.50
N ALA A 23 7.10 16.28 18.18
CA ALA A 23 5.85 16.07 17.48
C ALA A 23 6.08 15.42 16.13
N ILE A 24 5.08 14.67 15.67
CA ILE A 24 5.01 14.23 14.29
C ILE A 24 4.10 15.22 13.56
N PHE A 25 4.60 15.79 12.48
CA PHE A 25 3.83 16.60 11.56
C PHE A 25 3.52 15.79 10.31
N GLN A 26 2.29 15.91 9.83
CA GLN A 26 1.85 15.40 8.54
C GLN A 26 1.68 16.58 7.60
N THR A 27 2.36 16.53 6.46
CA THR A 27 2.24 17.49 5.37
C THR A 27 1.54 16.81 4.21
N GLN A 28 0.33 17.26 3.90
CA GLN A 28 -0.46 16.80 2.77
C GLN A 28 -0.42 17.85 1.67
N THR A 29 0.00 17.44 0.48
CA THR A 29 0.05 18.31 -0.70
C THR A 29 -0.90 17.77 -1.74
N TYR A 30 -1.89 18.58 -2.11
CA TYR A 30 -2.91 18.27 -3.11
C TYR A 30 -2.62 19.06 -4.39
N LEU A 31 -2.59 18.37 -5.53
CA LEU A 31 -2.44 18.96 -6.85
C LEU A 31 -3.72 18.74 -7.66
N ALA A 32 -4.41 19.82 -8.02
CA ALA A 32 -5.63 19.77 -8.83
C ALA A 32 -5.67 20.95 -9.81
N SER A 33 -5.94 20.68 -11.09
CA SER A 33 -6.09 21.70 -12.14
C SER A 33 -4.92 22.70 -12.20
N GLY A 34 -3.67 22.20 -12.03
CA GLY A 34 -2.46 23.03 -12.03
C GLY A 34 -2.23 23.86 -10.76
N LYS A 35 -3.09 23.71 -9.73
CA LYS A 35 -2.96 24.39 -8.43
C LYS A 35 -2.49 23.42 -7.37
N THR A 36 -1.56 23.87 -6.54
CA THR A 36 -1.04 23.11 -5.40
C THR A 36 -1.57 23.71 -4.10
N LYS A 37 -2.13 22.87 -3.23
CA LYS A 37 -2.53 23.23 -1.86
C LYS A 37 -1.81 22.33 -0.87
N THR A 38 -1.05 22.93 0.04
CA THR A 38 -0.35 22.21 1.10
C THR A 38 -1.01 22.48 2.44
N PHE A 39 -1.27 21.42 3.20
CA PHE A 39 -1.82 21.45 4.55
C PHE A 39 -0.87 20.71 5.48
N ARG A 40 -0.45 21.36 6.56
CA ARG A 40 0.43 20.76 7.58
C ARG A 40 -0.31 20.70 8.91
N GLN A 41 -0.37 19.51 9.49
CA GLN A 41 -1.02 19.27 10.78
C GLN A 41 -0.11 18.51 11.74
N MET A 42 -0.28 18.73 13.03
CA MET A 42 0.39 17.96 14.08
C MET A 42 -0.47 16.73 14.40
N VAL A 43 0.07 15.53 14.19
CA VAL A 43 -0.68 14.27 14.39
C VAL A 43 -0.38 13.64 15.75
N ALA A 44 0.82 13.82 16.28
CA ALA A 44 1.23 13.30 17.57
C ALA A 44 2.16 14.30 18.24
N ASN A 45 2.15 14.37 19.57
CA ASN A 45 3.13 15.15 20.32
C ASN A 45 3.43 14.54 21.68
N VAL A 46 4.61 14.88 22.19
CA VAL A 46 5.07 14.60 23.55
C VAL A 46 5.76 15.83 24.10
N ARG A 47 5.55 16.10 25.39
CA ARG A 47 6.15 17.22 26.11
C ARG A 47 7.21 16.71 27.10
N GLY A 48 8.36 17.39 27.12
CA GLY A 48 9.40 17.19 28.14
C GLY A 48 9.16 18.01 29.40
N ASN A 49 10.06 17.88 30.35
CA ASN A 49 10.04 18.68 31.58
C ASN A 49 10.49 20.11 31.28
N HIS A 50 10.21 21.04 32.21
CA HIS A 50 10.78 22.37 32.10
C HIS A 50 12.28 22.30 32.40
N ILE A 51 13.08 23.01 31.62
CA ILE A 51 14.53 23.09 31.82
C ILE A 51 14.85 24.50 32.29
N ALA A 52 15.41 24.60 33.51
CA ALA A 52 15.83 25.87 34.09
C ALA A 52 17.06 26.44 33.36
N SER A 53 17.35 27.71 33.61
CA SER A 53 18.55 28.38 33.09
C SER A 53 19.82 27.62 33.49
N GLY A 54 20.75 27.43 32.54
CA GLY A 54 22.03 26.75 32.77
C GLY A 54 21.94 25.26 33.06
N SER A 55 20.78 24.64 32.81
CA SER A 55 20.55 23.20 33.06
C SER A 55 20.45 22.42 31.75
N THR A 56 20.70 21.11 31.84
CA THR A 56 20.58 20.16 30.72
C THR A 56 19.52 19.11 31.04
N ASP A 57 18.72 18.73 30.04
CA ASP A 57 17.77 17.60 30.11
C ASP A 57 18.17 16.57 29.05
N THR A 58 18.18 15.30 29.45
CA THR A 58 18.52 14.19 28.56
C THR A 58 17.32 13.27 28.42
N TRP A 59 16.82 13.15 27.19
CA TRP A 59 15.79 12.18 26.83
C TRP A 59 16.46 10.85 26.51
N ASN A 60 16.22 9.85 27.36
CA ASN A 60 16.71 8.48 27.18
C ASN A 60 15.53 7.58 26.78
N GLY A 61 15.17 7.57 25.49
CA GLY A 61 14.07 6.76 24.98
C GLY A 61 12.68 7.33 25.25
N LYS A 62 12.56 8.67 25.30
CA LYS A 62 11.26 9.35 25.46
C LYS A 62 10.32 8.91 24.33
N THR A 63 9.28 8.15 24.68
CA THR A 63 8.44 7.49 23.69
C THR A 63 7.38 8.42 23.10
N LEU A 64 7.30 8.51 21.76
CA LEU A 64 6.24 9.19 21.01
C LEU A 64 5.39 8.16 20.26
N LYS A 65 4.15 7.98 20.68
CA LYS A 65 3.22 7.01 20.07
C LYS A 65 2.66 7.53 18.76
N ILE A 66 2.64 6.69 17.74
CA ILE A 66 2.04 6.97 16.44
C ILE A 66 0.55 6.60 16.50
N PRO A 67 -0.37 7.56 16.34
CA PRO A 67 -1.80 7.28 16.27
C PRO A 67 -2.15 6.56 14.96
N PRO A 68 -3.33 5.95 14.85
CA PRO A 68 -3.81 5.41 13.58
C PRO A 68 -3.96 6.56 12.58
N VAL A 69 -3.02 6.68 11.65
CA VAL A 69 -2.96 7.69 10.59
C VAL A 69 -2.80 7.01 9.24
N SER A 70 -3.10 7.75 8.17
CA SER A 70 -2.87 7.26 6.80
C SER A 70 -1.38 6.97 6.58
N PRO A 71 -1.03 5.95 5.78
CA PRO A 71 0.36 5.73 5.41
C PRO A 71 0.93 6.92 4.62
N SER A 72 2.26 7.00 4.54
CA SER A 72 2.96 7.93 3.67
C SER A 72 2.63 7.65 2.20
N ILE A 73 2.41 8.71 1.42
CA ILE A 73 2.19 8.65 -0.03
C ILE A 73 3.24 9.53 -0.65
N LEU A 74 4.38 8.95 -1.04
CA LEU A 74 5.52 9.70 -1.59
C LEU A 74 5.50 9.75 -3.12
N ASP A 75 4.94 8.70 -3.75
CA ASP A 75 4.90 8.51 -5.20
C ASP A 75 3.45 8.54 -5.71
N CYS A 76 2.93 9.76 -5.92
CA CYS A 76 1.60 9.98 -6.51
C CYS A 76 1.54 11.38 -7.11
N CYS A 77 0.90 11.50 -8.29
CA CYS A 77 0.85 12.73 -9.07
C CYS A 77 -0.14 13.77 -8.54
N ILE A 78 -1.14 13.36 -7.75
CA ILE A 78 -2.25 14.24 -7.33
C ILE A 78 -2.26 14.52 -5.82
N ILE A 79 -1.71 13.62 -5.01
CA ILE A 79 -1.71 13.73 -3.54
C ILE A 79 -0.38 13.20 -3.01
N ARG A 80 0.32 14.02 -2.22
CA ARG A 80 1.53 13.59 -1.49
C ARG A 80 1.28 13.73 0.01
N VAL A 81 1.61 12.68 0.76
CA VAL A 81 1.49 12.64 2.23
C VAL A 81 2.86 12.33 2.80
N GLU A 82 3.46 13.34 3.41
CA GLU A 82 4.81 13.29 3.99
C GLU A 82 4.72 13.48 5.50
N TYR A 83 5.61 12.81 6.24
CA TYR A 83 5.70 12.95 7.68
C TYR A 83 7.08 13.43 8.11
N SER A 84 7.12 14.27 9.13
CA SER A 84 8.36 14.70 9.78
C SER A 84 8.25 14.55 11.30
N LEU A 85 9.30 14.01 11.92
CA LEU A 85 9.52 14.10 13.36
C LEU A 85 10.23 15.42 13.65
N ALA A 86 9.59 16.27 14.43
CA ALA A 86 10.16 17.54 14.87
C ALA A 86 10.46 17.50 16.35
N VAL A 87 11.70 17.80 16.74
CA VAL A 87 12.06 18.14 18.12
C VAL A 87 12.23 19.65 18.18
N TYR A 88 11.45 20.32 19.04
CA TYR A 88 11.44 21.77 19.13
C TYR A 88 11.33 22.27 20.56
N ILE A 89 11.92 23.44 20.80
CA ILE A 89 12.01 24.07 22.11
C ILE A 89 11.09 25.30 22.12
N HIS A 90 10.16 25.32 23.06
CA HIS A 90 9.38 26.51 23.35
C HIS A 90 10.17 27.42 24.29
N ILE A 91 10.60 28.56 23.75
CA ILE A 91 11.34 29.60 24.49
C ILE A 91 10.40 30.81 24.62
N PRO A 92 9.97 31.19 25.84
CA PRO A 92 9.12 32.36 26.03
C PRO A 92 9.80 33.61 25.48
N GLY A 93 9.11 34.41 24.66
CA GLY A 93 9.64 35.68 24.12
C GLY A 93 10.78 35.55 23.09
N ALA A 94 10.98 34.38 22.49
CA ALA A 94 11.96 34.17 21.42
C ALA A 94 11.38 33.25 20.33
N LYS A 95 12.10 33.13 19.21
CA LYS A 95 11.73 32.18 18.14
C LYS A 95 11.91 30.76 18.64
N LYS A 96 11.05 29.84 18.18
CA LYS A 96 11.16 28.41 18.49
C LYS A 96 12.40 27.85 17.78
N LEU A 97 13.23 27.12 18.50
CA LEU A 97 14.27 26.27 17.91
C LEU A 97 13.62 24.95 17.52
N MET A 98 13.86 24.47 16.30
CA MET A 98 13.21 23.26 15.77
C MET A 98 14.18 22.52 14.85
N ILE A 99 14.26 21.20 15.05
CA ILE A 99 14.94 20.26 14.17
C ILE A 99 13.88 19.31 13.63
N GLU A 100 13.78 19.20 12.31
CA GLU A 100 12.86 18.28 11.65
C GLU A 100 13.63 17.19 10.92
N MET A 101 13.18 15.94 11.08
CA MET A 101 13.73 14.76 10.44
C MET A 101 12.62 14.07 9.65
N PRO A 102 12.81 13.77 8.36
CA PRO A 102 11.81 13.08 7.56
C PRO A 102 11.63 11.64 8.07
N LEU A 103 10.40 11.12 8.01
CA LEU A 103 10.11 9.72 8.31
C LEU A 103 8.99 9.19 7.42
N VAL A 104 8.95 7.86 7.28
CA VAL A 104 7.94 7.15 6.49
C VAL A 104 7.09 6.32 7.43
N ILE A 105 5.77 6.53 7.39
CA ILE A 105 4.80 5.73 8.15
C ILE A 105 4.16 4.75 7.17
N GLY A 106 4.37 3.46 7.40
CA GLY A 106 3.75 2.39 6.62
C GLY A 106 2.36 2.01 7.11
N THR A 107 1.78 0.97 6.51
CA THR A 107 0.62 0.27 7.06
C THR A 107 1.07 -0.75 8.09
N ILE A 108 0.20 -1.06 9.05
CA ILE A 108 0.40 -2.22 9.92
C ILE A 108 0.12 -3.46 9.04
N PRO A 109 1.07 -4.39 8.85
CA PRO A 109 0.77 -5.62 8.14
C PRO A 109 -0.32 -6.37 8.92
N CYS A 110 -1.41 -6.73 8.26
CA CYS A 110 -2.39 -7.65 8.82
C CYS A 110 -1.68 -8.99 9.03
N ILE A 111 -1.28 -9.31 10.27
CA ILE A 111 -0.77 -10.63 10.64
C ILE A 111 -1.97 -11.56 10.65
N GLY A 112 -2.35 -12.01 9.47
CA GLY A 112 -3.52 -12.83 9.24
C GLY A 112 -3.39 -13.69 8.00
N PHE A 113 -2.17 -14.09 7.61
CA PHE A 113 -1.96 -15.20 6.68
C PHE A 113 -0.53 -15.73 6.86
N SER A 114 -0.33 -16.66 7.79
CA SER A 114 0.60 -17.77 7.53
C SER A 114 -0.06 -18.73 6.53
N SER A 115 -0.38 -18.22 5.35
CA SER A 115 -0.46 -19.04 4.16
C SER A 115 0.42 -18.35 3.15
N ARG A 116 1.43 -19.08 2.71
CA ARG A 116 2.16 -18.77 1.48
C ARG A 116 1.11 -18.46 0.42
N ASN A 117 1.36 -17.39 -0.34
CA ASN A 117 0.89 -17.07 -1.69
C ASN A 117 0.55 -15.58 -1.77
N SER A 118 1.53 -14.82 -2.24
CA SER A 118 1.43 -13.42 -2.62
C SER A 118 0.42 -13.22 -3.76
N SER A 119 -0.63 -12.43 -3.53
CA SER A 119 -1.23 -11.62 -4.59
C SER A 119 -1.83 -10.34 -4.01
N ILE A 120 -1.50 -9.24 -4.68
CA ILE A 120 -1.95 -7.88 -4.38
C ILE A 120 -3.37 -7.78 -4.93
N THR A 121 -4.40 -8.04 -4.12
CA THR A 121 -5.74 -7.47 -4.39
C THR A 121 -6.67 -7.65 -3.18
N SER A 122 -7.24 -6.53 -2.74
CA SER A 122 -8.56 -6.38 -2.14
C SER A 122 -9.07 -7.53 -1.25
N GLN A 123 -9.07 -7.30 0.07
CA GLN A 123 -10.04 -7.97 0.94
C GLN A 123 -10.82 -6.91 1.73
N PHE A 124 -11.98 -6.56 1.16
CA PHE A 124 -13.11 -6.08 1.94
C PHE A 124 -13.43 -7.15 2.98
N SER A 125 -13.36 -6.78 4.25
CA SER A 125 -13.75 -7.67 5.35
C SER A 125 -15.27 -7.77 5.35
N MET A 126 -15.82 -8.85 4.79
CA MET A 126 -17.17 -9.31 5.08
C MET A 126 -17.05 -10.61 5.87
N ASP A 127 -17.73 -10.66 7.02
CA ASP A 127 -17.84 -11.86 7.83
C ASP A 127 -18.51 -12.97 7.00
N MET A 128 -17.74 -13.99 6.65
CA MET A 128 -18.13 -15.09 5.76
C MET A 128 -18.54 -16.34 6.56
N SER A 129 -19.08 -16.15 7.76
CA SER A 129 -19.57 -17.22 8.64
C SER A 129 -20.65 -18.11 7.99
N TRP A 130 -21.39 -17.61 7.00
CA TRP A 130 -22.40 -18.37 6.26
C TRP A 130 -21.86 -19.42 5.27
N LEU A 131 -20.62 -19.27 4.76
CA LEU A 131 -20.06 -20.24 3.81
C LEU A 131 -19.70 -21.58 4.45
N ALA A 132 -19.39 -21.58 5.75
CA ALA A 132 -18.96 -22.77 6.45
C ALA A 132 -20.11 -23.79 6.69
N LEU A 133 -21.37 -23.35 6.62
CA LEU A 133 -22.54 -24.20 6.89
C LEU A 133 -23.18 -24.82 5.64
N THR A 134 -22.71 -24.47 4.43
CA THR A 134 -23.39 -24.85 3.17
C THR A 134 -22.53 -25.64 2.19
N MET A 135 -21.24 -25.88 2.48
CA MET A 135 -20.34 -26.62 1.58
C MET A 135 -20.32 -28.11 1.91
N PRO A 136 -20.69 -29.01 0.98
CA PRO A 136 -20.44 -30.43 1.11
C PRO A 136 -18.93 -30.68 1.17
N GLU A 137 -18.49 -31.64 1.99
CA GLU A 137 -17.08 -31.91 2.33
C GLU A 137 -16.24 -32.47 1.16
N HIS A 138 -16.78 -32.53 -0.05
CA HIS A 138 -16.08 -33.02 -1.23
C HIS A 138 -16.53 -32.26 -2.50
N PRO A 139 -15.61 -31.62 -3.24
CA PRO A 139 -15.97 -31.03 -4.52
C PRO A 139 -16.30 -32.15 -5.51
N GLU A 140 -17.55 -32.23 -5.93
CA GLU A 140 -17.97 -33.14 -7.01
C GLU A 140 -17.30 -32.67 -8.31
N ALA A 141 -16.68 -33.62 -9.03
CA ALA A 141 -15.98 -33.30 -10.26
C ALA A 141 -16.95 -32.64 -11.26
N PRO A 142 -16.51 -31.60 -11.99
CA PRO A 142 -17.36 -30.96 -12.98
C PRO A 142 -17.83 -31.99 -14.01
N PRO A 143 -19.08 -31.88 -14.50
CA PRO A 143 -19.64 -32.82 -15.48
C PRO A 143 -18.76 -32.88 -16.74
N ASN A 144 -18.65 -34.08 -17.30
CA ASN A 144 -17.84 -34.34 -18.48
C ASN A 144 -18.48 -33.66 -19.71
N TYR A 145 -17.75 -32.73 -20.34
CA TYR A 145 -18.19 -31.97 -21.51
C TYR A 145 -18.30 -32.80 -22.80
N ALA A 146 -17.95 -34.09 -22.79
CA ALA A 146 -18.10 -34.97 -23.94
C ALA A 146 -19.59 -35.25 -24.28
N ASP A 147 -20.51 -35.07 -23.32
CA ASP A 147 -21.93 -35.37 -23.53
C ASP A 147 -22.72 -34.21 -24.19
N VAL A 148 -22.07 -33.07 -24.46
CA VAL A 148 -22.74 -31.86 -24.99
C VAL A 148 -22.56 -31.66 -26.50
N VAL A 149 -21.87 -32.57 -27.20
CA VAL A 149 -21.67 -32.49 -28.65
C VAL A 149 -22.08 -33.82 -29.30
N SER A 150 -23.18 -33.79 -30.03
CA SER A 150 -23.63 -34.89 -30.91
C SER A 150 -22.55 -35.23 -31.95
N GLU A 151 -22.36 -36.53 -32.25
CA GLU A 151 -21.40 -37.02 -33.26
C GLU A 151 -21.60 -36.37 -34.65
N GLU A 152 -22.80 -35.85 -34.89
CA GLU A 152 -23.25 -35.17 -36.11
C GLU A 152 -22.71 -33.72 -36.26
N GLU A 153 -22.32 -33.05 -35.17
CA GLU A 153 -21.70 -31.72 -35.19
C GLU A 153 -20.20 -31.78 -35.51
N PHE A 154 -19.53 -32.86 -35.07
CA PHE A 154 -18.07 -33.04 -35.22
C PHE A 154 -17.66 -33.24 -36.69
N SER A 155 -18.52 -33.91 -37.47
CA SER A 155 -18.25 -34.23 -38.88
C SER A 155 -18.40 -33.03 -39.83
N ARG A 156 -19.11 -31.97 -39.41
CA ARG A 156 -19.34 -30.75 -40.22
C ARG A 156 -18.21 -29.72 -40.14
N HIS A 157 -17.32 -29.82 -39.15
CA HIS A 157 -16.27 -28.83 -38.88
C HIS A 157 -14.85 -29.37 -39.08
N VAL A 158 -14.62 -30.10 -40.18
CA VAL A 158 -13.25 -30.44 -40.63
C VAL A 158 -12.92 -29.60 -41.87
N PRO A 159 -12.26 -28.43 -41.75
CA PRO A 159 -11.55 -27.86 -42.87
C PRO A 159 -10.23 -28.61 -43.04
N ALA A 160 -9.99 -29.11 -44.25
CA ALA A 160 -8.69 -29.64 -44.65
C ALA A 160 -7.62 -28.54 -44.54
N TYR A 161 -6.56 -28.79 -43.77
CA TYR A 161 -5.42 -27.89 -43.65
C TYR A 161 -4.64 -27.82 -44.99
N PRO A 162 -4.35 -26.63 -45.54
CA PRO A 162 -3.32 -26.48 -46.56
C PRO A 162 -1.92 -26.45 -45.91
N PRO A 163 -0.86 -26.87 -46.62
CA PRO A 163 0.51 -26.94 -46.09
C PRO A 163 1.13 -25.53 -45.93
N PRO A 164 2.16 -25.36 -45.09
CA PRO A 164 2.70 -24.04 -44.76
C PRO A 164 3.56 -23.47 -45.90
N LEU A 165 3.42 -22.17 -46.15
CA LEU A 165 4.33 -21.37 -46.98
C LEU A 165 5.22 -20.51 -46.07
N ASP A 166 6.53 -20.64 -46.26
CA ASP A 166 7.57 -19.70 -45.80
C ASP A 166 7.38 -18.30 -46.41
N CYS A 167 7.72 -17.25 -45.65
CA CYS A 167 8.56 -16.11 -46.08
C CYS A 167 8.53 -14.92 -45.11
N GLU A 168 9.66 -14.22 -45.10
CA GLU A 168 10.09 -13.12 -44.24
C GLU A 168 9.39 -11.76 -44.46
N GLU A 169 9.74 -10.81 -43.56
CA GLU A 169 9.63 -9.35 -43.64
C GLU A 169 8.34 -8.60 -43.21
N GLN A 170 8.46 -7.96 -42.04
CA GLN A 170 8.45 -6.50 -41.84
C GLN A 170 7.10 -5.69 -41.91
N LEU A 171 6.69 -5.24 -40.71
CA LEU A 171 6.09 -3.94 -40.33
C LEU A 171 4.57 -3.61 -40.49
N CYS A 172 4.01 -3.19 -39.34
CA CYS A 172 2.94 -2.22 -39.07
C CYS A 172 1.51 -2.46 -39.60
N CYS A 173 0.63 -2.97 -38.72
CA CYS A 173 -0.84 -2.82 -38.84
C CYS A 173 -1.49 -2.49 -37.48
N PRO A 174 -2.56 -1.68 -37.45
CA PRO A 174 -3.21 -1.21 -36.22
C PRO A 174 -3.93 -2.37 -35.51
N VAL A 175 -3.97 -2.30 -34.17
CA VAL A 175 -4.62 -3.32 -33.31
C VAL A 175 -6.12 -3.35 -33.59
N PHE A 176 -6.55 -4.18 -34.54
CA PHE A 176 -7.89 -4.73 -34.56
C PHE A 176 -7.90 -5.92 -33.62
N ALA A 177 -8.80 -5.89 -32.64
CA ALA A 177 -9.09 -7.02 -31.77
C ALA A 177 -9.68 -8.16 -32.62
N TYR A 178 -8.81 -9.02 -33.13
CA TYR A 178 -9.20 -10.27 -33.76
C TYR A 178 -9.58 -11.25 -32.66
N ILE A 179 -10.82 -11.15 -32.20
CA ILE A 179 -11.44 -12.16 -31.34
C ILE A 179 -11.78 -13.33 -32.25
N GLN A 180 -10.78 -14.15 -32.53
CA GLN A 180 -10.90 -15.36 -33.33
C GLN A 180 -11.36 -16.49 -32.42
N GLU A 181 -12.65 -16.82 -32.51
CA GLU A 181 -13.25 -18.16 -32.56
C GLU A 181 -12.87 -19.26 -31.54
N PHE A 182 -12.06 -19.01 -30.51
CA PHE A 182 -11.80 -20.00 -29.44
C PHE A 182 -12.93 -20.12 -28.41
N ARG A 183 -14.03 -19.37 -28.56
CA ARG A 183 -15.14 -19.37 -27.58
C ARG A 183 -15.87 -20.71 -27.45
N PHE A 184 -15.69 -21.63 -28.40
CA PHE A 184 -16.41 -22.90 -28.43
C PHE A 184 -15.50 -24.13 -28.47
N GLN A 185 -14.18 -23.95 -28.33
CA GLN A 185 -13.26 -25.09 -28.27
C GLN A 185 -12.95 -25.40 -26.81
N PRO A 186 -13.13 -26.65 -26.35
CA PRO A 186 -12.70 -27.04 -25.02
C PRO A 186 -11.17 -26.85 -24.92
N PRO A 187 -10.66 -26.37 -23.77
CA PRO A 187 -9.23 -26.17 -23.60
C PRO A 187 -8.48 -27.50 -23.79
N PRO A 188 -7.24 -27.46 -24.33
CA PRO A 188 -6.45 -28.67 -24.55
C PRO A 188 -6.24 -29.41 -23.22
N LEU A 189 -6.36 -30.74 -23.27
CA LEU A 189 -6.13 -31.60 -22.12
C LEU A 189 -4.66 -31.49 -21.70
N TYR A 190 -4.43 -31.11 -20.45
CA TYR A 190 -3.09 -31.13 -19.85
C TYR A 190 -2.68 -32.58 -19.66
N SER A 191 -1.69 -33.03 -20.42
CA SER A 191 -0.93 -34.24 -20.09
C SER A 191 -0.11 -33.97 -18.84
N GLU A 192 -0.34 -34.75 -17.78
CA GLU A 192 0.52 -34.77 -16.59
C GLU A 192 1.95 -35.19 -17.01
N VAL A 193 2.95 -34.42 -16.59
CA VAL A 193 4.37 -34.81 -16.57
C VAL A 193 4.81 -34.92 -15.12
#